data_AF-A0A961CHY6-F1
#
_entry.id   AF-A0A961CHY6-F1
#
_cell.length_a   1.000
_cell.length_b   1.000
_cell.length_c   1.000
_cell.angle_alpha   90.00
_cell.angle_beta   90.00
_cell.angle_gamma   90.00
#
_symmetry.space_group_name_H-M   'P 1'
#
loop_
_entity.id
_entity.type
_entity.pdbx_description
1 polymer ?
#
loop_
_entity_poly.entity_id
_entity_poly.type
_entity_poly.pdbx_seq_one_letter_code
_entity_poly.pdbx_strand_id
1 'polypeptide(L)'
;AADASGTHGGSARPPATTRRWLAAAAVVALVVAAVAVLTLGREPSADDLAAVLAAPDAQTYELVGEDGSTAQVVWSRQEHRAAVVAGDLRQPGDGSTYELWFVAGEVKHPATLFVPDAQGTVGSTFVPPVDDADVLAVTIEPSGGSPQPTGDIVMAAPTA
;
A
#
# COMPACT_ATOMS: atom_id res chain seq x y z
N ALA A 1 -24.48 -76.87 -3.93
CA ALA A 1 -24.97 -75.78 -3.07
C ALA A 1 -24.19 -74.51 -3.44
N ALA A 2 -24.91 -73.41 -3.68
CA ALA A 2 -24.49 -72.09 -4.18
C ALA A 2 -23.18 -71.55 -3.54
N ASP A 3 -22.24 -70.89 -4.23
CA ASP A 3 -22.25 -69.76 -5.17
C ASP A 3 -22.42 -68.36 -4.53
N ALA A 4 -21.59 -67.44 -5.03
CA ALA A 4 -21.65 -65.99 -5.04
C ALA A 4 -21.16 -65.17 -3.81
N SER A 5 -19.86 -64.88 -3.86
CA SER A 5 -19.27 -63.53 -3.94
C SER A 5 -20.23 -62.33 -3.84
N GLY A 6 -20.02 -61.49 -2.82
CA GLY A 6 -20.64 -60.17 -2.66
C GLY A 6 -19.63 -59.04 -2.62
N THR A 7 -18.95 -58.76 -3.74
CA THR A 7 -18.15 -57.54 -3.93
C THR A 7 -19.07 -56.36 -4.18
N HIS A 8 -19.08 -55.36 -3.29
CA HIS A 8 -19.76 -54.09 -3.55
C HIS A 8 -18.89 -53.22 -4.47
N GLY A 9 -19.30 -53.07 -5.73
CA GLY A 9 -18.97 -51.90 -6.55
C GLY A 9 -19.66 -50.66 -5.96
N GLY A 10 -19.26 -49.42 -6.20
CA GLY A 10 -18.29 -48.85 -7.11
C GLY A 10 -18.65 -47.36 -7.21
N SER A 11 -17.66 -46.49 -7.34
CA SER A 11 -17.76 -45.18 -8.01
C SER A 11 -16.41 -44.47 -7.89
N ALA A 12 -15.65 -44.46 -8.99
CA ALA A 12 -14.55 -43.52 -9.16
C ALA A 12 -15.12 -42.16 -9.59
N ARG A 13 -14.74 -41.08 -8.88
CA ARG A 13 -14.70 -39.70 -9.38
C ARG A 13 -13.58 -38.89 -8.66
N PRO A 14 -13.00 -37.89 -9.34
CA PRO A 14 -11.60 -37.41 -9.23
C PRO A 14 -11.26 -36.57 -7.99
N PRO A 15 -9.97 -36.24 -7.73
CA PRO A 15 -9.54 -35.47 -6.56
C PRO A 15 -10.12 -34.05 -6.57
N ALA A 16 -10.82 -33.67 -5.49
CA ALA A 16 -11.25 -32.30 -5.28
C ALA A 16 -10.10 -31.47 -4.67
N THR A 17 -9.26 -30.94 -5.55
CA THR A 17 -8.40 -29.79 -5.26
C THR A 17 -9.27 -28.57 -4.96
N THR A 18 -9.51 -28.27 -3.68
CA THR A 18 -9.91 -26.91 -3.27
C THR A 18 -8.66 -26.13 -2.94
N ARG A 19 -8.07 -25.62 -4.03
CA ARG A 19 -7.27 -24.40 -4.09
C ARG A 19 -7.70 -23.43 -2.99
N ARG A 20 -6.91 -23.34 -1.91
CA ARG A 20 -6.98 -22.24 -0.94
C ARG A 20 -6.35 -20.99 -1.58
N TRP A 21 -7.03 -20.44 -2.57
CA TRP A 21 -6.75 -19.11 -3.11
C TRP A 21 -7.96 -18.23 -2.80
N LEU A 22 -8.19 -17.97 -1.53
CA LEU A 22 -9.17 -16.96 -1.09
C LEU A 22 -8.57 -16.17 0.08
N ALA A 23 -7.40 -15.59 -0.16
CA ALA A 23 -6.84 -14.51 0.67
C ALA A 23 -6.21 -13.39 -0.18
N ALA A 24 -6.57 -13.27 -1.46
CA ALA A 24 -6.07 -12.22 -2.35
C ALA A 24 -7.12 -11.15 -2.69
N ALA A 25 -8.40 -11.36 -2.35
CA ALA A 25 -9.48 -10.46 -2.76
C ALA A 25 -9.79 -9.34 -1.74
N ALA A 26 -9.29 -9.41 -0.50
CA ALA A 26 -9.57 -8.39 0.51
C ALA A 26 -8.65 -7.15 0.39
N VAL A 27 -7.41 -7.31 -0.09
CA VAL A 27 -6.43 -6.20 -0.18
C VAL A 27 -6.71 -5.29 -1.37
N VAL A 28 -7.15 -5.84 -2.51
CA VAL A 28 -7.48 -5.06 -3.71
C VAL A 28 -8.73 -4.17 -3.52
N ALA A 29 -9.64 -4.55 -2.63
CA ALA A 29 -10.88 -3.81 -2.39
C ALA A 29 -10.65 -2.44 -1.71
N LEU A 30 -9.57 -2.27 -0.93
CA LEU A 30 -9.28 -1.01 -0.25
C LEU A 30 -8.70 0.05 -1.19
N VAL A 31 -7.88 -0.35 -2.18
CA VAL A 31 -7.36 0.57 -3.20
C VAL A 31 -8.48 1.10 -4.10
N VAL A 32 -9.44 0.25 -4.49
CA VAL A 32 -10.62 0.68 -5.26
C VAL A 32 -11.58 1.54 -4.43
N ALA A 33 -11.74 1.26 -3.13
CA ALA A 33 -12.57 2.07 -2.25
C ALA A 33 -11.98 3.48 -2.02
N ALA A 34 -10.65 3.59 -1.90
CA ALA A 34 -9.98 4.89 -1.82
C ALA A 34 -10.22 5.74 -3.08
N VAL A 35 -10.09 5.15 -4.27
CA VAL A 35 -10.36 5.84 -5.56
C VAL A 35 -11.82 6.31 -5.67
N ALA A 36 -12.79 5.58 -5.09
CA ALA A 36 -14.19 5.98 -5.11
C ALA A 36 -14.52 7.16 -4.16
N VAL A 37 -13.82 7.26 -3.02
CA VAL A 37 -14.01 8.35 -2.04
C VAL A 37 -13.37 9.67 -2.51
N LEU A 38 -12.30 9.60 -3.31
CA LEU A 38 -11.48 10.74 -3.73
C LEU A 38 -12.12 11.68 -4.78
N THR A 39 -13.26 11.33 -5.40
CA THR A 39 -13.91 12.15 -6.45
C THR A 39 -14.46 13.52 -6.01
N LEU A 40 -14.20 13.97 -4.77
CA LEU A 40 -14.79 15.19 -4.20
C LEU A 40 -13.82 16.28 -3.69
N GLY A 41 -12.49 16.18 -3.84
CA GLY A 41 -11.67 17.31 -3.37
C GLY A 41 -10.16 17.28 -3.57
N ARG A 42 -9.71 17.73 -4.76
CA ARG A 42 -8.32 17.93 -5.21
C ARG A 42 -7.55 16.63 -5.52
N GLU A 43 -7.42 16.37 -6.81
CA GLU A 43 -6.78 15.18 -7.35
C GLU A 43 -5.34 15.51 -7.80
N PRO A 44 -4.29 14.72 -7.44
CA PRO A 44 -3.20 14.47 -8.40
C PRO A 44 -3.84 14.09 -9.74
N SER A 45 -3.26 14.43 -10.91
CA SER A 45 -3.91 14.12 -12.20
C SER A 45 -4.47 12.70 -12.13
N ALA A 46 -5.80 12.52 -12.17
CA ALA A 46 -6.40 11.20 -11.91
C ALA A 46 -5.80 10.12 -12.82
N ASP A 47 -5.30 10.57 -13.97
CA ASP A 47 -4.47 9.84 -14.93
C ASP A 47 -3.15 9.29 -14.34
N ASP A 48 -2.40 10.05 -13.54
CA ASP A 48 -1.14 9.63 -12.90
C ASP A 48 -1.39 8.54 -11.84
N LEU A 49 -2.43 8.70 -11.02
CA LEU A 49 -2.81 7.68 -10.04
C LEU A 49 -3.29 6.41 -10.76
N ALA A 50 -4.17 6.57 -11.75
CA ALA A 50 -4.65 5.46 -12.57
C ALA A 50 -3.51 4.72 -13.27
N ALA A 51 -2.49 5.43 -13.78
CA ALA A 51 -1.32 4.83 -14.40
C ALA A 51 -0.52 3.96 -13.42
N VAL A 52 -0.27 4.45 -12.20
CA VAL A 52 0.41 3.67 -11.15
C VAL A 52 -0.40 2.43 -10.78
N LEU A 53 -1.71 2.58 -10.58
CA LEU A 53 -2.59 1.48 -10.18
C LEU A 53 -2.78 0.42 -11.27
N ALA A 54 -2.73 0.83 -12.54
CA ALA A 54 -2.89 -0.06 -13.69
C ALA A 54 -1.58 -0.76 -14.09
N ALA A 55 -0.43 -0.32 -13.57
CA ALA A 55 0.85 -0.90 -13.91
C ALA A 55 0.94 -2.36 -13.44
N PRO A 56 1.36 -3.29 -14.30
CA PRO A 56 1.33 -4.72 -14.00
C PRO A 56 2.32 -5.13 -12.89
N ASP A 57 3.31 -4.29 -12.61
CA ASP A 57 4.32 -4.49 -11.56
C ASP A 57 3.99 -3.73 -10.27
N ALA A 58 2.91 -2.94 -10.24
CA ALA A 58 2.54 -2.14 -9.08
C ALA A 58 2.40 -3.01 -7.83
N GLN A 59 3.15 -2.66 -6.78
CA GLN A 59 3.03 -3.25 -5.45
C GLN A 59 2.40 -2.24 -4.50
N THR A 60 1.59 -2.73 -3.55
CA THR A 60 0.99 -1.91 -2.48
C THR A 60 1.61 -2.28 -1.15
N TYR A 61 2.10 -1.28 -0.43
CA TYR A 61 2.69 -1.41 0.89
C TYR A 61 1.81 -0.69 1.90
N GLU A 62 1.36 -1.40 2.93
CA GLU A 62 0.56 -0.85 4.02
C GLU A 62 1.48 -0.49 5.19
N LEU A 63 1.43 0.78 5.60
CA LEU A 63 2.10 1.31 6.76
C LEU A 63 1.04 1.62 7.81
N VAL A 64 1.26 1.15 9.04
CA VAL A 64 0.32 1.33 10.16
C VAL A 64 1.02 2.09 11.28
N GLY A 65 0.37 3.15 11.76
CA GLY A 65 0.84 3.93 12.90
C GLY A 65 0.39 3.34 14.23
N GLU A 66 1.13 3.63 15.30
CA GLU A 66 0.78 3.19 16.65
C GLU A 66 -0.56 3.77 17.14
N ASP A 67 -0.96 4.92 16.59
CA ASP A 67 -2.23 5.59 16.90
C ASP A 67 -3.42 5.09 16.06
N GLY A 68 -3.20 4.07 15.23
CA GLY A 68 -4.21 3.48 14.35
C GLY A 68 -4.36 4.17 13.00
N SER A 69 -3.59 5.22 12.72
CA SER A 69 -3.53 5.81 11.37
C SER A 69 -2.96 4.82 10.37
N THR A 70 -3.34 4.98 9.09
CA THR A 70 -2.88 4.09 8.02
C THR A 70 -2.43 4.88 6.81
N ALA A 71 -1.41 4.36 6.13
CA ALA A 71 -1.00 4.81 4.82
C ALA A 71 -0.77 3.61 3.89
N GLN A 72 -1.18 3.75 2.64
CA GLN A 72 -0.86 2.82 1.57
C GLN A 72 0.02 3.54 0.55
N VAL A 73 1.16 2.93 0.24
CA VAL A 73 2.02 3.37 -0.86
C VAL A 73 1.88 2.37 -2.00
N VAL A 74 1.40 2.82 -3.15
CA VAL A 74 1.42 2.03 -4.38
C VAL A 74 2.61 2.48 -5.21
N TRP A 75 3.45 1.54 -5.63
CA TRP A 75 4.69 1.84 -6.33
C TRP A 75 4.87 0.89 -7.52
N SER A 76 5.02 1.47 -8.72
CA SER A 76 5.49 0.79 -9.92
C SER A 76 6.92 1.20 -10.21
N ARG A 77 7.80 0.21 -10.34
CA ARG A 77 9.20 0.43 -10.72
C ARG A 77 9.31 0.65 -12.22
N GLN A 78 8.52 -0.05 -13.03
CA GLN A 78 8.54 0.11 -14.48
C GLN A 78 8.10 1.50 -14.93
N GLU A 79 7.08 2.07 -14.28
CA GLU A 79 6.58 3.41 -14.61
C GLU A 79 7.36 4.54 -13.90
N HIS A 80 8.31 4.21 -13.02
CA HIS A 80 8.98 5.18 -12.12
C HIS A 80 7.99 6.16 -11.47
N ARG A 81 6.94 5.59 -10.89
CA ARG A 81 5.83 6.34 -10.30
C ARG A 81 5.30 5.65 -9.05
N ALA A 82 4.93 6.46 -8.07
CA ALA A 82 4.30 5.99 -6.85
C ALA A 82 3.15 6.91 -6.43
N ALA A 83 2.27 6.39 -5.60
CA ALA A 83 1.18 7.11 -4.97
C ALA A 83 1.16 6.80 -3.48
N VAL A 84 0.80 7.79 -2.67
CA VAL A 84 0.49 7.61 -1.25
C VAL A 84 -0.96 8.00 -1.02
N VAL A 85 -1.68 7.14 -0.31
CA VAL A 85 -3.01 7.41 0.21
C VAL A 85 -2.98 7.13 1.70
N ALA A 86 -3.44 8.06 2.53
CA ALA A 86 -3.49 7.87 3.97
C ALA A 86 -4.83 8.31 4.55
N GLY A 87 -5.17 7.74 5.70
CA GLY A 87 -6.40 7.99 6.42
C GLY A 87 -6.21 7.99 7.94
N ASP A 88 -7.13 8.66 8.63
CA ASP A 88 -7.11 8.84 10.08
C ASP A 88 -5.84 9.50 10.62
N LEU A 89 -5.14 10.28 9.78
CA LEU A 89 -3.96 11.03 10.19
C LEU A 89 -4.36 12.23 11.05
N ARG A 90 -3.65 12.40 12.16
CA ARG A 90 -3.69 13.64 12.93
C ARG A 90 -2.95 14.75 12.18
N GLN A 91 -3.35 16.00 12.41
CA GLN A 91 -2.60 17.14 11.91
C GLN A 91 -1.19 17.17 12.55
N PRO A 92 -0.12 17.35 11.76
CA PRO A 92 1.26 17.28 12.25
C PRO A 92 1.65 18.47 13.15
N GLY A 93 0.83 19.52 13.18
CA GLY A 93 1.08 20.75 13.93
C GLY A 93 1.63 21.88 13.06
N ASP A 94 1.62 23.09 13.62
CA ASP A 94 2.03 24.30 12.91
C ASP A 94 3.52 24.25 12.53
N GLY A 95 3.83 24.50 11.26
CA GLY A 95 5.20 24.46 10.75
C GLY A 95 5.74 23.04 10.50
N SER A 96 4.89 22.03 10.56
CA SER A 96 5.25 20.62 10.34
C SER A 96 4.49 19.99 9.18
N THR A 97 5.05 18.91 8.64
CA THR A 97 4.48 18.08 7.58
C THR A 97 4.79 16.62 7.89
N TYR A 98 4.07 15.68 7.26
CA TYR A 98 4.60 14.33 7.13
C TYR A 98 5.56 14.26 5.94
N GLU A 99 6.59 13.43 6.06
CA GLU A 99 7.52 13.12 4.98
C GLU A 99 7.63 11.59 4.83
N LEU A 100 7.44 11.11 3.60
CA LEU A 100 7.69 9.72 3.22
C LEU A 100 9.13 9.56 2.77
N TRP A 101 9.76 8.49 3.26
CA TRP A 101 11.14 8.12 2.99
C TRP A 101 11.21 6.75 2.34
N PHE A 102 12.09 6.64 1.35
CA PHE A 102 12.52 5.36 0.79
C PHE A 102 13.88 5.04 1.40
N VAL A 103 13.94 3.99 2.21
CA VAL A 103 15.16 3.60 2.91
C VAL A 103 15.84 2.48 2.13
N ALA A 104 17.04 2.73 1.62
CA ALA A 104 17.86 1.77 0.89
C ALA A 104 19.19 1.59 1.63
N GLY A 105 19.37 0.43 2.27
CA GLY A 105 20.44 0.17 3.21
C GLY A 105 20.45 1.21 4.34
N GLU A 106 21.55 1.97 4.45
CA GLU A 106 21.68 3.01 5.47
C GLU A 106 21.15 4.38 5.02
N VAL A 107 20.80 4.55 3.74
CA VAL A 107 20.42 5.86 3.19
C VAL A 107 18.89 6.02 3.23
N LYS A 108 18.44 7.17 3.73
CA LYS A 108 17.02 7.56 3.77
C LYS A 108 16.82 8.63 2.69
N HIS A 109 16.10 8.27 1.63
CA HIS A 109 15.83 9.17 0.52
C HIS A 109 14.48 9.86 0.73
N PRO A 110 14.43 11.20 0.81
CA PRO A 110 13.17 11.93 0.91
C PRO A 110 12.37 11.73 -0.39
N ALA A 111 11.09 11.39 -0.29
CA ALA A 111 10.26 11.07 -1.46
C ALA A 111 9.17 12.11 -1.69
N THR A 112 8.31 12.35 -0.70
CA THR A 112 7.20 13.31 -0.82
C THR A 112 6.78 13.84 0.53
N LEU A 113 6.28 15.08 0.53
CA LEU A 113 5.71 15.76 1.69
C LEU A 113 4.18 15.78 1.57
N PHE A 114 3.49 15.59 2.68
CA PHE A 114 2.03 15.70 2.71
C PHE A 114 1.51 16.18 4.06
N VAL A 115 0.40 16.91 3.98
CA VAL A 115 -0.40 17.32 5.13
C VAL A 115 -1.81 16.78 4.90
N PRO A 116 -2.42 16.08 5.88
CA PRO A 116 -3.78 15.60 5.73
C PRO A 116 -4.77 16.75 5.65
N ASP A 117 -5.88 16.52 4.95
CA ASP A 117 -7.01 17.45 4.93
C ASP A 117 -7.75 17.50 6.29
N ALA A 118 -8.88 18.22 6.32
CA ALA A 118 -9.70 18.34 7.53
C ALA A 118 -10.33 17.02 7.99
N GLN A 119 -10.33 15.98 7.16
CA GLN A 119 -10.84 14.65 7.45
C GLN A 119 -9.72 13.68 7.83
N GLY A 120 -8.46 14.13 7.87
CA GLY A 120 -7.31 13.27 8.18
C GLY A 120 -6.85 12.43 6.99
N THR A 121 -7.21 12.84 5.75
CA THR A 121 -6.92 12.05 4.55
C THR A 121 -5.88 12.71 3.65
N VAL A 122 -5.16 11.88 2.90
CA VAL A 122 -4.13 12.28 1.92
C VAL A 122 -4.28 11.45 0.67
N GLY A 123 -4.11 12.06 -0.50
CA GLY A 123 -3.90 11.40 -1.77
C GLY A 123 -2.89 12.19 -2.60
N SER A 124 -1.78 11.56 -3.00
CA SER A 124 -0.74 12.23 -3.79
C SER A 124 0.05 11.24 -4.64
N THR A 125 0.48 11.66 -5.83
CA THR A 125 1.41 10.92 -6.69
C THR A 125 2.77 11.61 -6.75
N PHE A 126 3.83 10.84 -6.91
CA PHE A 126 5.20 11.35 -6.93
C PHE A 126 6.13 10.44 -7.73
N VAL A 127 7.31 10.96 -8.05
CA VAL A 127 8.41 10.17 -8.61
C VAL A 127 9.20 9.58 -7.45
N PRO A 128 9.33 8.25 -7.34
CA PRO A 128 10.14 7.64 -6.30
C PRO A 128 11.61 8.08 -6.47
N PRO A 129 12.34 8.35 -5.38
CA PRO A 129 13.71 8.86 -5.45
C PRO A 129 14.74 7.78 -5.79
N VAL A 130 14.34 6.51 -5.75
CA VAL A 130 15.18 5.32 -5.96
C VAL A 130 14.37 4.21 -6.64
N ASP A 131 15.05 3.32 -7.35
CA ASP A 131 14.44 2.15 -8.01
C ASP A 131 14.22 0.97 -7.06
N ASP A 132 14.88 1.01 -5.89
CA ASP A 132 14.77 0.00 -4.84
C ASP A 132 14.90 0.63 -3.45
N ALA A 133 14.18 0.06 -2.48
CA ALA A 133 14.21 0.42 -1.08
C ALA A 133 13.88 -0.84 -0.29
N ASP A 134 14.41 -0.96 0.93
CA ASP A 134 14.14 -2.04 1.89
C ASP A 134 12.94 -1.72 2.81
N VAL A 135 12.74 -0.43 3.09
CA VAL A 135 11.70 0.09 3.99
C VAL A 135 11.11 1.37 3.43
N LEU A 136 9.81 1.52 3.55
CA LEU A 136 9.10 2.80 3.47
C LEU A 136 8.85 3.29 4.89
N ALA A 137 9.15 4.55 5.18
CA ALA A 137 8.94 5.14 6.50
C ALA A 137 8.31 6.52 6.39
N VAL A 138 7.49 6.88 7.37
CA VAL A 138 6.90 8.22 7.48
C VAL A 138 7.35 8.85 8.79
N THR A 139 7.81 10.10 8.71
CA THR A 139 8.12 10.92 9.89
C THR A 139 7.31 12.20 9.90
N ILE A 140 7.29 12.89 11.05
CA ILE A 140 6.86 14.29 11.16
C ILE A 140 8.09 15.18 11.05
N GLU A 141 8.11 16.10 10.09
CA GLU A 141 9.26 16.93 9.75
C GLU A 141 8.87 18.42 9.70
N PRO A 142 9.83 19.36 9.66
CA PRO A 142 9.55 20.75 9.33
C PRO A 142 8.85 20.87 7.98
N SER A 143 8.02 21.91 7.77
CA SER A 143 7.16 22.06 6.58
C SER A 143 7.88 22.02 5.21
N GLY A 144 9.21 22.23 5.19
CA GLY A 144 10.04 22.12 3.98
C GLY A 144 10.64 20.72 3.74
N GLY A 145 10.32 19.75 4.60
CA GLY A 145 11.00 18.46 4.69
C GLY A 145 12.40 18.60 5.29
N SER A 146 13.12 17.49 5.27
CA SER A 146 14.49 17.41 5.78
C SER A 146 15.41 16.66 4.80
N PRO A 147 16.73 16.92 4.81
CA PRO A 147 17.69 16.12 4.03
C PRO A 147 17.94 14.72 4.64
N GLN A 148 17.59 14.54 5.91
CA GLN A 148 17.61 13.29 6.67
C GLN A 148 16.46 13.35 7.69
N PRO A 149 15.88 12.22 8.11
CA PRO A 149 14.84 12.21 9.14
C PRO A 149 15.28 12.96 10.41
N THR A 150 14.46 13.91 10.87
CA THR A 150 14.73 14.66 12.12
C THR A 150 13.68 14.41 13.19
N GLY A 151 12.46 14.00 12.80
CA GLY A 151 11.40 13.68 13.73
C GLY A 151 11.20 12.19 13.97
N ASP A 152 10.16 11.89 14.74
CA ASP A 152 9.79 10.52 15.07
C ASP A 152 9.28 9.77 13.83
N ILE A 153 9.66 8.50 13.70
CA ILE A 153 9.04 7.57 12.75
C ILE A 153 7.67 7.21 13.31
N VAL A 154 6.63 7.63 12.60
CA VAL A 154 5.23 7.40 13.00
C VAL A 154 4.62 6.18 12.30
N MET A 155 5.15 5.80 11.14
CA MET A 155 4.72 4.62 10.39
C MET A 155 5.89 4.05 9.59
N ALA A 156 5.96 2.72 9.40
CA ALA A 156 6.92 2.09 8.51
C ALA A 156 6.45 0.73 8.00
N ALA A 157 6.94 0.31 6.83
CA ALA A 157 6.70 -1.02 6.28
C ALA A 157 7.91 -1.52 5.46
N PRO A 158 8.25 -2.81 5.55
CA PRO A 158 9.22 -3.42 4.64
C PRO A 158 8.64 -3.54 3.22
N THR A 159 9.52 -3.59 2.24
CA THR A 159 9.18 -3.70 0.81
C THR A 159 9.54 -5.06 0.20
N ALA A 160 10.14 -5.96 0.98
CA ALA A 160 10.59 -7.29 0.59
C ALA A 160 9.60 -8.40 0.97
#